data_AF-A0A6I4US73-F1
#
_entry.id   AF-A0A6I4US73-F1
#
_cell.length_a   1.000
_cell.length_b   1.000
_cell.length_c   1.000
_cell.angle_alpha   90.00
_cell.angle_beta   90.00
_cell.angle_gamma   90.00
#
_symmetry.space_group_name_H-M   'P 1'
#
loop_
_entity.id
_entity.type
_entity.pdbx_description
1 polymer ?
#
loop_
_entity_poly.entity_id
_entity_poly.type
_entity_poly.pdbx_seq_one_letter_code
_entity_poly.pdbx_strand_id
1 'polypeptide(L)'
;MGHSEGGRSFISRLVPEDRCHLNGLALRDGKAAYVTMVSQSDTFDGWRDGRRDQGLVMDIASNEIICSGLSMPHSPRWHEGKLYLHNSGTGEFGYVDFATGAFVPITFCPGYLRGLAFMGNVAVVGMSLPRDNKTFSGLALDDALEQRKMNPRAGIYFIDLATGAVMHTINFEGIVTELYDVAILPGVRQPAALAPASAEVRRTLKVDASNF
;
A
#
# COMPACT_ATOMS: atom_id res chain seq x y z
N MET A 1 -13.91 -26.08 28.46
CA MET A 1 -14.06 -24.78 29.14
C MET A 1 -12.90 -23.91 28.70
N GLY A 2 -13.22 -22.80 28.07
CA GLY A 2 -12.29 -21.89 27.40
C GLY A 2 -13.16 -20.96 26.57
N HIS A 3 -13.96 -20.16 27.27
CA HIS A 3 -14.81 -19.16 26.64
C HIS A 3 -13.88 -18.17 25.93
N SER A 4 -14.06 -18.01 24.62
CA SER A 4 -13.50 -16.90 23.86
C SER A 4 -14.06 -15.61 24.44
N GLU A 5 -13.21 -14.82 25.08
CA GLU A 5 -13.52 -13.43 25.37
C GLU A 5 -13.81 -12.73 24.04
N GLY A 6 -14.98 -12.11 23.92
CA GLY A 6 -15.31 -11.27 22.77
C GLY A 6 -14.19 -10.28 22.52
N GLY A 7 -13.61 -10.34 21.32
CA GLY A 7 -12.35 -9.70 20.94
C GLY A 7 -12.31 -8.22 21.31
N ARG A 8 -11.51 -7.88 22.32
CA ARG A 8 -11.19 -6.49 22.63
C ARG A 8 -10.28 -5.96 21.51
N SER A 9 -10.64 -4.80 20.96
CA SER A 9 -9.77 -4.05 20.07
C SER A 9 -8.41 -3.81 20.75
N PHE A 10 -7.31 -4.01 20.02
CA PHE A 10 -5.99 -3.68 20.53
C PHE A 10 -5.80 -2.16 20.70
N ILE A 11 -6.62 -1.35 20.02
CA ILE A 11 -6.69 0.10 20.23
C ILE A 11 -7.57 0.39 21.44
N SER A 12 -6.97 0.82 22.55
CA SER A 12 -7.70 1.11 23.80
C SER A 12 -8.51 2.40 23.77
N ARG A 13 -8.12 3.37 22.93
CA ARG A 13 -8.77 4.70 22.81
C ARG A 13 -8.42 5.39 21.50
N LEU A 14 -9.31 6.26 21.03
CA LEU A 14 -9.05 7.15 19.89
C LEU A 14 -8.37 8.43 20.37
N VAL A 15 -7.13 8.64 19.93
CA VAL A 15 -6.31 9.83 20.23
C VAL A 15 -5.54 10.25 18.97
N PRO A 16 -5.12 11.52 18.84
CA PRO A 16 -4.35 12.00 17.69
C PRO A 16 -2.88 11.55 17.78
N GLU A 17 -2.65 10.24 17.90
CA GLU A 17 -1.34 9.60 17.98
C GLU A 17 -1.22 8.58 16.85
N ASP A 18 -0.02 8.45 16.28
CA ASP A 18 0.28 7.40 15.30
C ASP A 18 0.73 6.13 16.04
N ARG A 19 -0.22 5.23 16.33
CA ARG A 19 0.03 4.04 17.15
C ARG A 19 0.35 2.81 16.31
N CYS A 20 -0.64 2.33 15.55
CA CYS A 20 -0.56 1.15 14.70
C CYS A 20 -0.10 1.43 13.27
N HIS A 21 -0.14 2.71 12.86
CA HIS A 21 0.10 3.20 11.51
C HIS A 21 -0.79 2.52 10.48
N LEU A 22 -2.02 3.01 10.33
CA LEU A 22 -2.94 2.60 9.28
C LEU A 22 -2.41 3.11 7.93
N ASN A 23 -1.98 2.17 7.08
CA ASN A 23 -1.24 2.44 5.85
C ASN A 23 -2.08 2.41 4.58
N GLY A 24 -3.28 1.85 4.66
CA GLY A 24 -4.06 1.61 3.47
C GLY A 24 -5.47 1.15 3.79
N LEU A 25 -6.37 1.47 2.86
CA LEU A 25 -7.76 1.07 2.87
C LEU A 25 -8.10 0.51 1.48
N ALA A 26 -8.66 -0.69 1.45
CA ALA A 26 -9.27 -1.27 0.26
C ALA A 26 -10.78 -1.13 0.35
N LEU A 27 -11.37 -0.73 -0.77
CA LEU A 27 -12.81 -0.82 -0.97
C LEU A 27 -13.15 -2.14 -1.63
N ARG A 28 -14.28 -2.73 -1.24
CA ARG A 28 -14.96 -3.81 -1.94
C ARG A 28 -16.39 -3.37 -2.19
N ASP A 29 -16.82 -3.39 -3.44
CA ASP A 29 -18.17 -2.95 -3.86
C ASP A 29 -18.51 -1.53 -3.37
N GLY A 30 -17.52 -0.62 -3.43
CA GLY A 30 -17.65 0.78 -3.01
C GLY A 30 -17.64 1.02 -1.50
N LYS A 31 -17.48 -0.02 -0.69
CA LYS A 31 -17.46 0.07 0.78
C LYS A 31 -16.09 -0.26 1.34
N ALA A 32 -15.70 0.40 2.42
CA ALA A 32 -14.51 0.06 3.19
C ALA A 32 -14.59 -1.40 3.64
N ALA A 33 -13.58 -2.20 3.28
CA ALA A 33 -13.59 -3.65 3.53
C ALA A 33 -12.33 -4.14 4.25
N TYR A 34 -11.15 -3.65 3.85
CA TYR A 34 -9.89 -4.10 4.43
C TYR A 34 -8.96 -2.93 4.70
N VAL A 35 -8.18 -3.02 5.77
CA VAL A 35 -7.12 -2.06 6.08
C VAL A 35 -5.79 -2.74 6.28
N THR A 36 -4.70 -2.06 5.92
CA THR A 36 -3.33 -2.48 6.25
C THR A 36 -2.79 -1.63 7.39
N MET A 37 -2.03 -2.25 8.29
CA MET A 37 -1.37 -1.60 9.42
C MET A 37 0.07 -2.10 9.56
N VAL A 38 0.96 -1.31 10.15
CA VAL A 38 2.37 -1.70 10.33
C VAL A 38 2.59 -2.52 11.60
N SER A 39 1.70 -2.40 12.59
CA SER A 39 1.75 -3.23 13.80
C SER A 39 0.42 -3.22 14.54
N GLN A 40 0.26 -4.09 15.54
CA GLN A 40 -0.81 -4.02 16.55
C GLN A 40 -0.42 -3.14 17.76
N SER A 41 0.33 -2.07 17.55
CA SER A 41 0.73 -1.18 18.64
C SER A 41 -0.41 -0.25 19.06
N ASP A 42 -0.54 -0.04 20.37
CA ASP A 42 -1.41 0.95 21.00
C ASP A 42 -0.62 2.03 21.77
N THR A 43 0.66 2.19 21.44
CA THR A 43 1.55 3.22 22.00
C THR A 43 1.95 4.21 20.93
N PHE A 44 2.12 5.49 21.32
CA PHE A 44 2.59 6.53 20.42
C PHE A 44 3.89 6.10 19.71
N ASP A 45 3.88 6.15 18.38
CA ASP A 45 4.99 5.76 17.49
C ASP A 45 5.42 4.28 17.58
N GLY A 46 4.70 3.42 18.33
CA GLY A 46 5.13 2.04 18.58
C GLY A 46 5.15 1.15 17.34
N TRP A 47 4.47 1.53 16.26
CA TRP A 47 4.57 0.84 14.97
C TRP A 47 5.97 0.81 14.40
N ARG A 48 6.83 1.77 14.74
CA ARG A 48 8.21 1.82 14.23
C ARG A 48 8.98 0.57 14.61
N ASP A 49 8.73 -0.01 15.78
CA ASP A 49 9.41 -1.21 16.24
C ASP A 49 8.95 -2.46 15.49
N GLY A 50 7.67 -2.48 15.07
CA GLY A 50 7.07 -3.59 14.31
C GLY A 50 7.26 -3.54 12.80
N ARG A 51 7.92 -2.51 12.26
CA ARG A 51 7.98 -2.25 10.81
C ARG A 51 8.57 -3.37 9.94
N ARG A 52 9.37 -4.26 10.53
CA ARG A 52 10.01 -5.34 9.77
C ARG A 52 9.06 -6.49 9.45
N ASP A 53 8.18 -6.86 10.37
CA ASP A 53 7.46 -8.14 10.32
C ASP A 53 6.14 -8.18 11.09
N GLN A 54 5.69 -7.09 11.73
CA GLN A 54 4.44 -7.08 12.51
C GLN A 54 3.25 -6.51 11.74
N GLY A 55 3.46 -6.16 10.48
CA GLY A 55 2.43 -5.62 9.60
C GLY A 55 1.33 -6.66 9.34
N LEU A 56 0.13 -6.15 9.11
CA LEU A 56 -1.06 -6.97 9.02
C LEU A 56 -2.13 -6.37 8.11
N VAL A 57 -3.10 -7.21 7.77
CA VAL A 57 -4.34 -6.87 7.11
C VAL A 57 -5.50 -7.26 8.02
N MET A 58 -6.45 -6.35 8.19
CA MET A 58 -7.66 -6.58 8.98
C MET A 58 -8.90 -6.44 8.11
N ASP A 59 -9.85 -7.35 8.29
CA ASP A 59 -11.22 -7.23 7.79
C ASP A 59 -12.00 -6.27 8.69
N ILE A 60 -12.55 -5.21 8.11
CA ILE A 60 -13.25 -4.15 8.85
C ILE A 60 -14.58 -4.65 9.43
N ALA A 61 -15.26 -5.56 8.73
CA ALA A 61 -16.59 -6.01 9.13
C ALA A 61 -16.52 -6.97 10.31
N SER A 62 -15.56 -7.90 10.32
CA SER A 62 -15.38 -8.84 11.44
C SER A 62 -14.41 -8.33 12.52
N ASN A 63 -13.62 -7.29 12.21
CA ASN A 63 -12.54 -6.80 13.07
C ASN A 63 -11.45 -7.88 13.31
N GLU A 64 -11.30 -8.80 12.37
CA GLU A 64 -10.34 -9.91 12.45
C GLU A 64 -9.10 -9.64 11.60
N ILE A 65 -7.96 -10.09 12.10
CA ILE A 65 -6.70 -10.08 11.34
C ILE A 65 -6.72 -11.27 10.39
N ILE A 66 -6.72 -10.97 9.10
CA ILE A 66 -6.82 -11.96 8.02
C ILE A 66 -5.46 -12.26 7.37
N CYS A 67 -4.46 -11.43 7.63
CA CYS A 67 -3.07 -11.66 7.22
C CYS A 67 -2.12 -10.93 8.17
N SER A 68 -1.00 -11.54 8.51
CA SER A 68 0.01 -10.98 9.41
C SER A 68 1.43 -11.37 8.95
N GLY A 69 2.46 -10.81 9.57
CA GLY A 69 3.84 -11.11 9.20
C GLY A 69 4.38 -10.22 8.07
N LEU A 70 3.68 -9.14 7.76
CA LEU A 70 4.03 -8.23 6.67
C LEU A 70 5.04 -7.18 7.13
N SER A 71 5.80 -6.65 6.18
CA SER A 71 6.73 -5.55 6.35
C SER A 71 6.14 -4.29 5.71
N MET A 72 5.70 -3.35 6.55
CA MET A 72 5.10 -2.08 6.12
C MET A 72 4.07 -2.22 4.98
N PRO A 73 2.97 -2.97 5.17
CA PRO A 73 2.05 -3.26 4.07
C PRO A 73 1.29 -2.02 3.58
N HIS A 74 1.22 -1.83 2.26
CA HIS A 74 0.64 -0.63 1.62
C HIS A 74 -0.33 -0.95 0.50
N SER A 75 -1.13 0.06 0.16
CA SER A 75 -1.94 0.13 -1.06
C SER A 75 -2.83 -1.11 -1.29
N PRO A 76 -3.58 -1.58 -0.27
CA PRO A 76 -4.48 -2.71 -0.47
C PRO A 76 -5.57 -2.32 -1.49
N ARG A 77 -5.89 -3.24 -2.39
CA ARG A 77 -6.90 -3.07 -3.43
C ARG A 77 -7.64 -4.38 -3.65
N TRP A 78 -8.97 -4.31 -3.69
CA TRP A 78 -9.79 -5.42 -4.14
C TRP A 78 -9.84 -5.42 -5.68
N HIS A 79 -9.49 -6.53 -6.31
CA HIS A 79 -9.55 -6.69 -7.77
C HIS A 79 -9.82 -8.16 -8.13
N GLU A 80 -10.79 -8.40 -9.01
CA GLU A 80 -11.13 -9.74 -9.53
C GLU A 80 -11.22 -10.85 -8.46
N GLY A 81 -11.84 -10.54 -7.32
CA GLY A 81 -12.09 -11.51 -6.25
C GLY A 81 -10.89 -11.76 -5.32
N LYS A 82 -9.80 -11.02 -5.48
CA LYS A 82 -8.61 -11.10 -4.62
C LYS A 82 -8.31 -9.76 -3.96
N LEU A 83 -7.69 -9.83 -2.77
CA LEU A 83 -7.14 -8.67 -2.09
C LEU A 83 -5.65 -8.56 -2.41
N TYR A 84 -5.30 -7.66 -3.31
CA TYR A 84 -3.93 -7.34 -3.66
C TYR A 84 -3.36 -6.25 -2.76
N LEU A 85 -2.06 -6.27 -2.51
CA LEU A 85 -1.36 -5.30 -1.69
C LEU A 85 0.15 -5.38 -1.91
N HIS A 86 0.85 -4.41 -1.34
CA HIS A 86 2.30 -4.40 -1.27
C HIS A 86 2.78 -4.88 0.09
N ASN A 87 3.77 -5.76 0.10
CA ASN A 87 4.65 -6.00 1.23
C ASN A 87 5.87 -5.08 1.09
N SER A 88 5.67 -3.77 1.31
CA SER A 88 6.60 -2.74 0.82
C SER A 88 8.00 -2.84 1.39
N GLY A 89 8.14 -3.30 2.64
CA GLY A 89 9.44 -3.50 3.27
C GLY A 89 10.21 -4.72 2.78
N THR A 90 9.59 -5.60 1.96
CA THR A 90 10.28 -6.69 1.25
C THR A 90 10.42 -6.41 -0.25
N GLY A 91 9.78 -5.36 -0.76
CA GLY A 91 9.75 -5.05 -2.20
C GLY A 91 8.81 -5.95 -3.01
N GLU A 92 7.83 -6.60 -2.38
CA GLU A 92 6.99 -7.60 -3.04
C GLU A 92 5.56 -7.10 -3.27
N PHE A 93 5.09 -7.25 -4.51
CA PHE A 93 3.69 -7.13 -4.87
C PHE A 93 3.04 -8.52 -4.86
N GLY A 94 1.83 -8.62 -4.30
CA GLY A 94 1.13 -9.91 -4.19
C GLY A 94 -0.32 -9.77 -3.72
N TYR A 95 -0.86 -10.86 -3.19
CA TYR A 95 -2.23 -10.92 -2.68
C TYR A 95 -2.33 -11.71 -1.37
N VAL A 96 -3.42 -11.51 -0.63
CA VAL A 96 -3.77 -12.33 0.54
C VAL A 96 -4.49 -13.59 0.08
N ASP A 97 -3.98 -14.75 0.48
CA ASP A 97 -4.72 -16.01 0.42
C ASP A 97 -5.55 -16.16 1.69
N PHE A 98 -6.87 -16.00 1.55
CA PHE A 98 -7.82 -16.08 2.67
C PHE A 98 -7.92 -17.48 3.29
N ALA A 99 -7.55 -18.55 2.56
CA ALA A 99 -7.61 -19.90 3.12
C ALA A 99 -6.50 -20.15 4.14
N THR A 100 -5.33 -19.55 3.90
CA THR A 100 -4.12 -19.74 4.73
C THR A 100 -3.83 -18.54 5.63
N GLY A 101 -4.41 -17.37 5.34
CA GLY A 101 -4.07 -16.10 5.97
C GLY A 101 -2.68 -15.58 5.57
N ALA A 102 -2.09 -16.13 4.51
CA ALA A 102 -0.73 -15.80 4.08
C ALA A 102 -0.72 -14.77 2.95
N PHE A 103 0.37 -14.02 2.88
CA PHE A 103 0.70 -13.22 1.70
C PHE A 103 1.38 -14.11 0.66
N VAL A 104 0.87 -14.05 -0.57
CA VAL A 104 1.40 -14.77 -1.72
C VAL A 104 2.10 -13.77 -2.64
N PRO A 105 3.45 -13.74 -2.67
CA PRO A 105 4.18 -12.84 -3.54
C PRO A 105 4.01 -13.24 -5.01
N ILE A 106 3.82 -12.25 -5.88
CA ILE A 106 3.74 -12.41 -7.34
C ILE A 106 5.03 -11.89 -7.98
N THR A 107 5.45 -10.67 -7.62
CA THR A 107 6.57 -10.00 -8.29
C THR A 107 7.41 -9.20 -7.29
N PHE A 108 8.73 -9.40 -7.34
CA PHE A 108 9.68 -8.52 -6.68
C PHE A 108 9.93 -7.25 -7.50
N CYS A 109 9.91 -6.12 -6.83
CA CYS A 109 10.06 -4.79 -7.36
C CYS A 109 11.22 -4.10 -6.63
N PRO A 110 12.24 -3.57 -7.34
CA PRO A 110 13.46 -3.05 -6.72
C PRO A 110 13.26 -1.64 -6.15
N GLY A 111 12.34 -1.47 -5.22
CA GLY A 111 12.02 -0.18 -4.59
C GLY A 111 10.94 -0.32 -3.52
N TYR A 112 10.77 0.73 -2.72
CA TYR A 112 9.75 0.79 -1.68
C TYR A 112 8.36 1.00 -2.32
N LEU A 113 7.52 -0.03 -2.29
CA LEU A 113 6.27 -0.05 -3.03
C LEU A 113 5.20 0.86 -2.42
N ARG A 114 4.62 1.74 -3.25
CA ARG A 114 3.53 2.65 -2.90
C ARG A 114 2.67 2.94 -4.12
N GLY A 115 1.37 2.92 -3.95
CA GLY A 115 0.41 3.06 -5.02
C GLY A 115 0.17 1.75 -5.76
N LEU A 116 -1.11 1.43 -5.94
CA LEU A 116 -1.56 0.28 -6.69
C LEU A 116 -2.86 0.63 -7.42
N ALA A 117 -2.88 0.35 -8.71
CA ALA A 117 -4.08 0.42 -9.52
C ALA A 117 -4.06 -0.69 -10.58
N PHE A 118 -5.18 -0.87 -11.28
CA PHE A 118 -5.34 -1.93 -12.27
C PHE A 118 -5.82 -1.39 -13.61
N MET A 119 -5.32 -2.01 -14.69
CA MET A 119 -5.77 -1.85 -16.07
C MET A 119 -6.14 -3.23 -16.62
N GLY A 120 -7.36 -3.70 -16.32
CA GLY A 120 -7.76 -5.09 -16.60
C GLY A 120 -6.84 -6.07 -15.87
N ASN A 121 -6.17 -6.96 -16.62
CA ASN A 121 -5.24 -7.96 -16.08
C ASN A 121 -3.83 -7.40 -15.75
N VAL A 122 -3.63 -6.08 -15.83
CA VAL A 122 -2.33 -5.45 -15.56
C VAL A 122 -2.38 -4.71 -14.24
N ALA A 123 -1.53 -5.09 -13.30
CA ALA A 123 -1.25 -4.32 -12.10
C ALA A 123 -0.28 -3.17 -12.43
N VAL A 124 -0.58 -1.98 -11.96
CA VAL A 124 0.25 -0.78 -12.08
C VAL A 124 0.76 -0.45 -10.69
N VAL A 125 2.06 -0.62 -10.50
CA VAL A 125 2.72 -0.59 -9.20
C VAL A 125 3.67 0.58 -9.14
N GLY A 126 3.43 1.52 -8.23
CA GLY A 126 4.37 2.61 -7.95
C GLY A 126 5.46 2.18 -6.97
N MET A 127 6.66 2.73 -7.15
CA MET A 127 7.83 2.39 -6.36
C MET A 127 8.63 3.66 -6.08
N SER A 128 9.15 3.79 -4.87
CA SER A 128 10.03 4.87 -4.44
C SER A 128 11.44 4.36 -4.16
N LEU A 129 12.41 5.25 -4.13
CA LEU A 129 13.69 4.94 -3.50
C LEU A 129 13.48 4.69 -2.00
N PRO A 130 14.20 3.73 -1.38
CA PRO A 130 14.32 3.65 0.06
C PRO A 130 14.80 5.00 0.63
N ARG A 131 14.27 5.42 1.78
CA ARG A 131 14.69 6.70 2.38
C ARG A 131 15.96 6.51 3.18
N ASP A 132 16.85 7.51 3.15
CA ASP A 132 18.03 7.62 4.02
C ASP A 132 17.67 8.01 5.47
N ASN A 133 16.59 7.46 6.03
CA ASN A 133 16.19 7.70 7.40
C ASN A 133 15.98 6.37 8.15
N LYS A 134 16.16 6.41 9.48
CA LYS A 134 16.12 5.23 10.35
C LYS A 134 14.84 4.38 10.23
N THR A 135 13.73 4.98 9.80
CA THR A 135 12.44 4.30 9.72
C THR A 135 12.34 3.41 8.48
N PHE A 136 12.89 3.82 7.34
CA PHE A 136 12.76 3.07 6.08
C PHE A 136 14.07 2.38 5.66
N SER A 137 15.14 2.55 6.43
CA SER A 137 16.39 1.79 6.32
C SER A 137 16.38 0.53 7.18
N GLY A 138 17.14 -0.49 6.77
CA GLY A 138 17.28 -1.75 7.50
C GLY A 138 16.06 -2.64 7.35
N LEU A 139 15.40 -2.57 6.19
CA LEU A 139 14.29 -3.44 5.83
C LEU A 139 14.81 -4.62 5.01
N ALA A 140 14.02 -5.70 4.90
CA ALA A 140 14.40 -6.88 4.10
C ALA A 140 14.60 -6.54 2.61
N LEU A 141 14.01 -5.44 2.15
CA LEU A 141 14.25 -4.86 0.82
C LEU A 141 15.74 -4.57 0.58
N ASP A 142 16.45 -4.03 1.57
CA ASP A 142 17.88 -3.69 1.41
C ASP A 142 18.71 -4.96 1.14
N ASP A 143 18.47 -6.00 1.95
CA ASP A 143 19.11 -7.31 1.79
C ASP A 143 18.74 -7.96 0.44
N ALA A 144 17.48 -7.84 0.02
CA ALA A 144 17.00 -8.41 -1.25
C ALA A 144 17.63 -7.71 -2.47
N LEU A 145 17.80 -6.38 -2.42
CA LEU A 145 18.49 -5.61 -3.45
C LEU A 145 19.96 -6.01 -3.56
N GLU A 146 20.65 -6.14 -2.43
CA GLU A 146 22.06 -6.54 -2.37
C GLU A 146 22.26 -7.96 -2.95
N GLN A 147 21.46 -8.93 -2.49
CA GLN A 147 21.52 -10.32 -2.97
C GLN A 147 21.29 -10.42 -4.49
N ARG A 148 20.40 -9.58 -5.04
CA ARG A 148 20.09 -9.53 -6.46
C ARG A 148 21.04 -8.64 -7.27
N LYS A 149 21.99 -7.95 -6.61
CA LYS A 149 22.91 -6.98 -7.23
C LYS A 149 22.16 -5.89 -8.01
N MET A 150 21.09 -5.37 -7.41
CA MET A 150 20.23 -4.36 -8.00
C MET A 150 20.33 -3.05 -7.24
N ASN A 151 20.36 -1.94 -7.98
CA ASN A 151 20.16 -0.61 -7.40
C ASN A 151 18.65 -0.36 -7.21
N PRO A 152 18.25 0.35 -6.14
CA PRO A 152 16.87 0.75 -5.95
C PRO A 152 16.41 1.70 -7.06
N ARG A 153 15.10 1.70 -7.35
CA ARG A 153 14.46 2.51 -8.40
C ARG A 153 13.22 3.21 -7.88
N ALA A 154 13.05 4.47 -8.26
CA ALA A 154 11.75 5.14 -8.23
C ALA A 154 11.11 5.00 -9.61
N GLY A 155 9.84 4.64 -9.68
CA GLY A 155 9.21 4.32 -10.95
C GLY A 155 7.85 3.67 -10.85
N ILE A 156 7.35 3.24 -12.01
CA ILE A 156 6.11 2.49 -12.16
C ILE A 156 6.41 1.20 -12.91
N TYR A 157 5.96 0.07 -12.38
CA TYR A 157 5.95 -1.22 -13.06
C TYR A 157 4.55 -1.56 -13.53
N PHE A 158 4.47 -2.15 -14.72
CA PHE A 158 3.25 -2.73 -15.29
C PHE A 158 3.42 -4.24 -15.30
N ILE A 159 2.61 -4.94 -14.52
CA ILE A 159 2.80 -6.36 -14.20
C ILE A 159 1.57 -7.13 -14.70
N ASP A 160 1.79 -8.15 -15.53
CA ASP A 160 0.73 -9.07 -15.93
C ASP A 160 0.33 -9.96 -14.73
N LEU A 161 -0.95 -9.92 -14.34
CA LEU A 161 -1.44 -10.63 -13.16
C LEU A 161 -1.48 -12.15 -13.32
N ALA A 162 -1.52 -12.67 -14.55
CA ALA A 162 -1.59 -14.10 -14.80
C ALA A 162 -0.22 -14.77 -14.66
N THR A 163 0.83 -14.06 -15.06
CA THR A 163 2.20 -14.58 -15.12
C THR A 163 3.14 -13.99 -14.07
N GLY A 164 2.80 -12.83 -13.51
CA GLY A 164 3.68 -12.04 -12.64
C GLY A 164 4.82 -11.33 -13.39
N ALA A 165 4.80 -11.36 -14.73
CA ALA A 165 5.85 -10.75 -15.55
C ALA A 165 5.74 -9.22 -15.56
N VAL A 166 6.86 -8.53 -15.36
CA VAL A 166 6.97 -7.09 -15.58
C VAL A 166 6.98 -6.83 -17.09
N MET A 167 5.86 -6.35 -17.62
CA MET A 167 5.66 -6.07 -19.05
C MET A 167 6.38 -4.79 -19.47
N HIS A 168 6.25 -3.74 -18.65
CA HIS A 168 6.81 -2.41 -18.92
C HIS A 168 7.22 -1.71 -17.64
N THR A 169 8.09 -0.70 -17.79
CA THR A 169 8.60 0.10 -16.69
C THR A 169 8.72 1.56 -17.09
N ILE A 170 8.41 2.46 -16.16
CA ILE A 170 8.78 3.87 -16.24
C ILE A 170 9.69 4.14 -15.05
N ASN A 171 10.90 4.62 -15.29
CA ASN A 171 11.83 4.97 -14.22
C ASN A 171 11.92 6.50 -14.12
N PHE A 172 11.92 6.99 -12.88
CA PHE A 172 12.16 8.40 -12.60
C PHE A 172 13.61 8.57 -12.15
N GLU A 173 14.28 9.53 -12.77
CA GLU A 173 15.64 9.94 -12.43
C GLU A 173 15.64 11.41 -11.99
N GLY A 174 16.61 11.79 -11.16
CA GLY A 174 16.73 13.15 -10.65
C GLY A 174 15.88 13.41 -9.41
N ILE A 175 15.06 14.48 -9.44
CA ILE A 175 14.40 15.01 -8.23
C ILE A 175 13.22 14.16 -7.73
N VAL A 176 12.66 13.31 -8.59
CA VAL A 176 11.50 12.47 -8.24
C VAL A 176 12.03 11.14 -7.69
N THR A 177 12.12 11.06 -6.38
CA THR A 177 12.57 9.87 -5.65
C THR A 177 11.43 9.13 -4.95
N GLU A 178 10.25 9.76 -4.88
CA GLU A 178 9.12 9.30 -4.09
C GLU A 178 7.79 9.37 -4.86
N LEU A 179 7.06 8.25 -4.84
CA LEU A 179 5.69 8.13 -5.31
C LEU A 179 4.78 7.74 -4.16
N TYR A 180 3.62 8.38 -4.04
CA TYR A 180 2.66 8.09 -2.97
C TYR A 180 1.51 7.21 -3.43
N ASP A 181 1.02 7.41 -4.65
CA ASP A 181 -0.06 6.61 -5.22
C ASP A 181 0.02 6.60 -6.76
N VAL A 182 -0.74 5.71 -7.39
CA VAL A 182 -0.97 5.68 -8.83
C VAL A 182 -2.46 5.53 -9.10
N ALA A 183 -2.95 6.28 -10.09
CA ALA A 183 -4.34 6.21 -10.53
C ALA A 183 -4.41 6.02 -12.05
N ILE A 184 -5.38 5.23 -12.49
CA ILE A 184 -5.67 4.99 -13.91
C ILE A 184 -6.88 5.81 -14.31
N LEU A 185 -6.74 6.57 -15.40
CA LEU A 185 -7.80 7.40 -15.96
C LEU A 185 -8.12 6.90 -17.39
N PRO A 186 -9.05 5.93 -17.55
CA PRO A 186 -9.37 5.37 -18.85
C PRO A 186 -9.87 6.44 -19.83
N GLY A 187 -9.36 6.43 -21.06
CA GLY A 187 -9.77 7.36 -22.12
C GLY A 187 -9.23 8.79 -21.98
N VAL A 188 -8.50 9.12 -20.91
CA VAL A 188 -7.89 10.45 -20.71
C VAL A 188 -6.54 10.51 -21.41
N ARG A 189 -6.36 11.47 -22.32
CA ARG A 189 -5.11 11.65 -23.10
C ARG A 189 -4.20 12.75 -22.57
N GLN A 190 -4.77 13.77 -21.93
CA GLN A 190 -4.05 14.94 -21.41
C GLN A 190 -4.50 15.20 -19.97
N PRO A 191 -4.04 14.40 -19.00
CA PRO A 191 -4.35 14.66 -17.60
C PRO A 191 -3.68 15.96 -17.16
N ALA A 192 -4.38 16.75 -16.37
CA ALA A 192 -3.84 17.93 -15.69
C ALA A 192 -4.16 17.80 -14.20
N ALA A 193 -3.17 18.10 -13.36
CA ALA A 193 -3.34 18.21 -11.92
C ALA A 193 -3.13 19.67 -11.52
N LEU A 194 -3.99 20.19 -10.66
CA LEU A 194 -3.82 21.48 -10.02
C LEU A 194 -3.44 21.25 -8.57
N ALA A 195 -2.44 21.97 -8.08
CA ALA A 195 -2.07 21.88 -6.68
C ALA A 195 -3.25 22.36 -5.80
N PRO A 196 -3.55 21.66 -4.69
CA PRO A 196 -4.53 22.15 -3.73
C PRO A 196 -4.19 23.59 -3.32
N ALA A 197 -5.20 24.47 -3.31
CA ALA A 197 -5.09 25.89 -2.98
C ALA A 197 -4.22 26.76 -3.92
N SER A 198 -3.87 26.30 -5.12
CA SER A 198 -3.21 27.16 -6.11
C SER A 198 -4.14 28.25 -6.64
N ALA A 199 -3.58 29.35 -7.17
CA ALA A 199 -4.38 30.45 -7.72
C ALA A 199 -5.23 30.00 -8.93
N GLU A 200 -4.73 29.01 -9.66
CA GLU A 200 -5.37 28.39 -10.83
C GLU A 200 -6.64 27.63 -10.44
N VAL A 201 -6.70 27.02 -9.25
CA VAL A 201 -7.90 26.31 -8.77
C VAL A 201 -9.13 27.22 -8.78
N ARG A 202 -8.98 28.48 -8.36
CA ARG A 202 -10.07 29.47 -8.32
C ARG A 202 -10.63 29.83 -9.70
N ARG A 203 -9.86 29.61 -10.76
CA ARG A 203 -10.22 29.99 -12.14
C ARG A 203 -10.68 28.80 -12.98
N THR A 204 -10.28 27.58 -12.61
CA THR A 204 -10.52 26.37 -13.41
C THR A 204 -11.67 25.51 -12.88
N LEU A 205 -11.87 25.45 -11.56
CA LEU A 205 -12.96 24.66 -10.97
C LEU A 205 -14.20 25.52 -10.72
N LYS A 206 -15.33 25.11 -11.28
CA LYS A 206 -16.66 25.62 -10.91
C LYS A 206 -17.46 24.45 -10.34
N VAL A 207 -17.78 24.52 -9.05
CA VAL A 207 -18.65 23.54 -8.41
C VAL A 207 -20.08 24.02 -8.59
N ASP A 208 -20.92 23.22 -9.25
CA ASP A 208 -22.34 23.54 -9.39
C ASP A 208 -23.06 23.22 -8.07
N ALA A 209 -23.78 24.19 -7.51
CA ALA A 209 -24.35 24.09 -6.17
C ALA A 209 -25.64 23.24 -6.12
N SER A 210 -26.04 22.62 -7.23
CA SER A 210 -27.34 21.98 -7.38
C SER A 210 -27.44 20.54 -6.85
N ASN A 211 -26.39 19.97 -6.25
CA ASN A 211 -26.38 18.57 -5.77
C ASN A 211 -25.84 18.41 -4.32
N PHE A 212 -26.07 19.38 -3.44
CA PHE A 212 -25.93 19.19 -1.99
C PHE A 212 -27.30 19.03 -1.32
#